data_AF-A0A068YZD6-F1
#
_entry.id   AF-A0A068YZD6-F1
#
_cell.length_a   1.000
_cell.length_b   1.000
_cell.length_c   1.000
_cell.angle_alpha   90.00
_cell.angle_beta   90.00
_cell.angle_gamma   90.00
#
_symmetry.space_group_name_H-M   'P 1'
#
loop_
_entity.id
_entity.type
_entity.pdbx_description
1 polymer ?
#
loop_
_entity_poly.entity_id
_entity_poly.type
_entity_poly.pdbx_seq_one_letter_code
_entity_poly.pdbx_strand_id
1 'polypeptide(L)'
;MNKSLVLAAIVAAVALAACGKKEEVVAPAPAPSVVVVPVEAPSAAAAVAAATGAASAAADSANTAVSAAMDAASAAGSAASSAASAAK
;
A
#
# COMPACT_ATOMS: atom_id res chain seq x y z
N MET A 1 17.03 10.39 -15.91
CA MET A 1 15.70 10.94 -16.25
C MET A 1 14.57 9.92 -16.05
N ASN A 2 14.76 8.63 -16.34
CA ASN A 2 13.66 7.64 -16.27
C ASN A 2 13.39 7.10 -14.85
N LYS A 3 14.38 7.17 -13.96
CA LYS A 3 14.34 6.62 -12.60
C LYS A 3 13.49 7.50 -11.65
N SER A 4 13.47 8.81 -11.89
CA SER A 4 12.59 9.74 -11.15
C SER A 4 11.12 9.58 -11.53
N LEU A 5 10.81 9.21 -12.78
CA LEU A 5 9.43 8.98 -13.20
C LEU A 5 8.84 7.72 -12.58
N VAL A 6 9.64 6.66 -12.46
CA VAL A 6 9.21 5.41 -11.80
C VAL A 6 8.94 5.67 -10.31
N LEU A 7 9.84 6.38 -9.61
CA LEU A 7 9.62 6.75 -8.20
C LEU A 7 8.39 7.66 -8.02
N ALA A 8 8.19 8.64 -8.89
CA ALA A 8 7.03 9.51 -8.85
C ALA A 8 5.71 8.74 -9.08
N ALA A 9 5.70 7.80 -10.03
CA ALA A 9 4.53 6.97 -10.30
C ALA A 9 4.17 6.06 -9.11
N ILE A 10 5.18 5.50 -8.43
CA ILE A 10 4.97 4.64 -7.25
C ILE A 10 4.42 5.46 -6.07
N VAL A 11 4.97 6.66 -5.82
CA VAL A 11 4.46 7.56 -4.77
C VAL A 11 3.03 8.00 -5.07
N ALA A 12 2.71 8.32 -6.33
CA ALA A 12 1.35 8.68 -6.74
C ALA A 12 0.36 7.51 -6.58
N ALA A 13 0.78 6.28 -6.89
CA ALA A 13 -0.04 5.08 -6.71
C ALA A 13 -0.34 4.81 -5.23
N VAL A 14 0.63 5.01 -4.33
CA VAL A 14 0.44 4.88 -2.87
C VAL A 14 -0.50 5.96 -2.33
N ALA A 15 -0.40 7.20 -2.81
CA ALA A 15 -1.30 8.27 -2.42
C ALA A 15 -2.74 8.01 -2.88
N LEU A 16 -2.93 7.45 -4.08
CA LEU A 16 -4.25 7.09 -4.59
C LEU A 16 -4.85 5.88 -3.85
N ALA A 17 -4.02 4.90 -3.48
CA ALA A 17 -4.46 3.80 -2.62
C ALA A 17 -4.87 4.27 -1.21
N ALA A 18 -4.25 5.35 -0.71
CA ALA A 18 -4.61 5.97 0.56
C ALA A 18 -5.87 6.86 0.47
N CYS A 19 -6.10 7.54 -0.66
CA CYS A 19 -7.29 8.38 -0.88
C CYS A 19 -8.50 7.62 -1.46
N GLY A 20 -8.33 6.46 -2.08
CA GLY A 20 -9.40 5.69 -2.74
C GLY A 20 -10.38 4.97 -1.82
N LYS A 21 -10.34 5.21 -0.51
CA LYS A 21 -11.20 4.56 0.49
C LYS A 21 -12.21 5.49 1.17
N LYS A 22 -12.52 6.65 0.56
CA LYS A 22 -13.35 7.67 1.23
C LYS A 22 -14.32 8.47 0.35
N GLU A 23 -14.67 8.03 -0.86
CA GLU A 23 -15.68 8.71 -1.67
C GLU A 23 -16.60 7.72 -2.39
N GLU A 24 -17.70 7.34 -1.74
CA GLU A 24 -19.00 7.18 -2.38
C GLU A 24 -20.10 7.53 -1.36
N VAL A 25 -20.28 8.84 -1.16
CA VAL A 25 -21.54 9.38 -0.66
C VAL A 25 -22.46 9.50 -1.88
N VAL A 26 -23.29 8.50 -2.11
CA VAL A 26 -24.51 8.65 -2.90
C VAL A 26 -25.71 8.38 -1.99
N ALA A 27 -26.27 9.49 -1.53
CA ALA A 27 -27.61 9.76 -1.01
C ALA A 27 -28.50 8.59 -0.51
N PRO A 28 -28.87 8.55 0.78
CA PRO A 28 -29.94 7.67 1.25
C PRO A 28 -31.31 8.16 0.75
N ALA A 29 -31.94 7.36 -0.10
CA ALA A 29 -33.38 7.44 -0.36
C ALA A 29 -34.16 7.09 0.94
N PRO A 30 -35.29 7.73 1.24
CA PRO A 30 -36.05 7.45 2.45
C PRO A 30 -36.73 6.08 2.35
N ALA A 31 -36.26 5.12 3.16
CA ALA A 31 -36.82 3.78 3.31
C ALA A 31 -36.75 3.33 4.80
N PRO A 32 -37.62 2.40 5.21
CA PRO A 32 -38.37 2.40 6.47
C PRO A 32 -37.52 2.34 7.75
N SER A 33 -38.05 2.96 8.82
CA SER A 33 -37.50 3.02 10.17
C SER A 33 -36.86 1.71 10.63
N VAL A 34 -35.56 1.61 10.43
CA VAL A 34 -34.73 0.55 10.99
C VAL A 34 -34.65 0.81 12.48
N VAL A 35 -35.15 -0.13 13.28
CA VAL A 35 -34.88 -0.16 14.72
C VAL A 35 -33.37 -0.26 14.88
N VAL A 36 -32.74 0.85 15.26
CA VAL A 36 -31.31 0.91 15.54
C VAL A 36 -31.08 0.16 16.84
N VAL A 37 -30.74 -1.11 16.73
CA VAL A 37 -30.15 -1.85 17.85
C VAL A 37 -28.78 -1.20 18.10
N PRO A 38 -28.47 -0.77 19.33
CA PRO A 38 -27.16 -0.18 19.62
C PRO A 38 -26.09 -1.24 19.35
N VAL A 39 -25.30 -1.02 18.29
CA VAL A 39 -24.06 -1.73 18.05
C VAL A 39 -23.10 -1.31 19.15
N GLU A 40 -22.66 -2.24 19.98
CA GLU A 40 -21.59 -1.98 20.94
C GLU A 40 -20.35 -1.50 20.18
N ALA A 41 -19.90 -0.29 20.49
CA ALA A 41 -18.68 0.25 19.93
C ALA A 41 -17.50 -0.64 20.35
N PRO A 42 -16.56 -0.95 19.44
CA PRO A 42 -15.37 -1.70 19.81
C PRO A 42 -14.64 -0.97 20.93
N SER A 43 -14.27 -1.70 21.99
CA SER A 43 -13.45 -1.14 23.07
C SER A 43 -12.16 -0.53 22.51
N ALA A 44 -11.70 0.57 23.12
CA ALA A 44 -10.46 1.24 22.72
C ALA A 44 -9.27 0.27 22.64
N ALA A 45 -9.23 -0.75 23.51
CA ALA A 45 -8.22 -1.79 23.48
C ALA A 45 -8.26 -2.65 22.20
N ALA A 46 -9.46 -3.00 21.72
CA ALA A 46 -9.63 -3.76 20.48
C ALA A 46 -9.21 -2.93 19.26
N ALA A 47 -9.50 -1.63 19.27
CA ALA A 47 -9.06 -0.72 18.21
C ALA A 47 -7.52 -0.60 18.15
N VAL A 48 -6.84 -0.50 19.30
CA VAL A 48 -5.36 -0.47 19.38
C VAL A 48 -4.75 -1.79 18.91
N ALA A 49 -5.31 -2.93 19.31
CA ALA A 49 -4.84 -4.25 18.87
C ALA A 49 -4.97 -4.41 17.34
N ALA A 50 -6.08 -3.97 16.76
CA ALA A 50 -6.27 -4.00 15.31
C ALA A 50 -5.28 -3.09 14.59
N ALA A 51 -5.05 -1.87 15.10
CA ALA A 51 -4.11 -0.92 14.52
C ALA A 51 -2.66 -1.43 14.56
N THR A 52 -2.23 -2.03 15.67
CA THR A 52 -0.88 -2.60 15.83
C THR A 52 -0.67 -3.83 14.93
N GLY A 53 -1.68 -4.68 14.80
CA GLY A 53 -1.66 -5.80 13.85
C GLY A 53 -1.53 -5.32 12.41
N ALA A 54 -2.30 -4.31 12.02
CA ALA A 54 -2.23 -3.72 10.68
C ALA A 54 -0.85 -3.08 10.41
N ALA A 55 -0.27 -2.37 11.39
CA ALA A 55 1.05 -1.78 11.28
C ALA A 55 2.15 -2.83 11.09
N SER A 56 2.05 -3.96 11.82
CA SER A 56 3.02 -5.06 11.70
C SER A 56 2.96 -5.70 10.31
N ALA A 57 1.75 -6.03 9.83
CA ALA A 57 1.57 -6.59 8.48
C ALA A 57 2.07 -5.64 7.37
N ALA A 58 1.89 -4.32 7.56
CA ALA A 58 2.44 -3.33 6.65
C ALA A 58 3.98 -3.31 6.66
N ALA A 59 4.60 -3.45 7.83
CA ALA A 59 6.06 -3.52 7.96
C ALA A 59 6.64 -4.78 7.29
N ASP A 60 6.01 -5.94 7.47
CA ASP A 60 6.42 -7.19 6.81
C ASP A 60 6.32 -7.09 5.28
N SER A 61 5.23 -6.49 4.80
CA SER A 61 5.03 -6.24 3.37
C SER A 61 6.09 -5.29 2.81
N ALA A 62 6.43 -4.23 3.55
CA ALA A 62 7.48 -3.29 3.17
C ALA A 62 8.85 -3.97 3.11
N ASN A 63 9.18 -4.82 4.09
CA ASN A 63 10.46 -5.55 4.11
C ASN A 63 10.57 -6.53 2.92
N THR A 64 9.48 -7.20 2.58
CA THR A 64 9.41 -8.07 1.40
C THR A 64 9.63 -7.27 0.11
N ALA A 65 8.98 -6.11 -0.01
CA ALA A 65 9.14 -5.23 -1.17
C ALA A 65 10.58 -4.70 -1.31
N VAL A 66 11.23 -4.32 -0.19
CA VAL A 66 12.63 -3.89 -0.17
C VAL A 66 13.55 -5.02 -0.62
N SER A 67 13.33 -6.25 -0.13
CA SER A 67 14.13 -7.40 -0.52
C SER A 67 14.03 -7.67 -2.02
N ALA A 68 12.81 -7.71 -2.56
CA ALA A 68 12.59 -7.87 -4.00
C ALA A 68 13.23 -6.75 -4.84
N ALA A 69 13.22 -5.51 -4.34
CA ALA A 69 13.89 -4.39 -5.00
C ALA A 69 15.42 -4.55 -5.03
N MET A 70 16.02 -5.07 -3.95
CA MET A 70 17.46 -5.34 -3.89
C MET A 70 17.86 -6.48 -4.84
N ASP A 71 17.04 -7.53 -4.94
CA ASP A 71 17.25 -8.62 -5.90
C ASP A 71 17.19 -8.10 -7.34
N ALA A 72 16.18 -7.28 -7.67
CA ALA A 72 16.04 -6.66 -8.97
C ALA A 72 17.22 -5.74 -9.31
N ALA A 73 17.71 -4.95 -8.34
CA ALA A 73 18.87 -4.10 -8.51
C ALA A 73 20.15 -4.92 -8.78
N SER A 74 20.34 -6.01 -8.05
CA SER A 74 21.48 -6.93 -8.23
C SER A 74 21.46 -7.58 -9.62
N ALA A 75 20.29 -8.04 -10.07
CA ALA A 75 20.10 -8.60 -11.40
C ALA A 75 20.40 -7.57 -12.50
N ALA A 76 19.91 -6.34 -12.35
CA ALA A 76 20.17 -5.25 -13.28
C ALA A 76 21.66 -4.89 -13.35
N GLY A 77 22.35 -4.84 -12.21
CA GLY A 77 23.80 -4.60 -12.16
C GLY A 77 24.62 -5.69 -12.85
N SER A 78 24.21 -6.95 -12.68
CA SER A 78 24.81 -8.10 -13.36
C SER A 78 24.62 -8.01 -14.88
N ALA A 79 23.39 -7.73 -15.34
CA ALA A 79 23.09 -7.56 -16.76
C ALA A 79 23.88 -6.40 -17.39
N ALA A 80 24.01 -5.28 -16.68
CA ALA A 80 24.80 -4.14 -17.14
C ALA A 80 26.29 -4.49 -17.29
N SER A 81 26.86 -5.26 -16.35
CA SER A 81 28.27 -5.70 -16.41
C SER A 81 28.51 -6.66 -17.57
N SER A 82 27.59 -7.60 -17.82
CA SER A 82 27.64 -8.49 -18.98
C SER A 82 27.58 -7.72 -20.29
N ALA A 83 26.66 -6.73 -20.39
CA ALA A 83 26.55 -5.88 -21.57
C ALA A 83 27.81 -5.04 -21.82
N ALA A 84 28.41 -4.47 -20.76
CA ALA A 84 29.66 -3.73 -20.86
C ALA A 84 30.83 -4.62 -21.32
N SER A 85 30.88 -5.88 -20.87
CA SER A 85 31.91 -6.84 -21.26
C SER A 85 31.77 -7.29 -22.70
N ALA A 86 30.53 -7.45 -23.20
CA ALA A 86 30.27 -7.80 -24.60
C ALA A 86 30.55 -6.65 -25.58
N ALA A 87 30.63 -5.41 -25.09
CA ALA A 87 30.88 -4.22 -25.90
C ALA A 87 32.39 -3.89 -26.05
N LYS A 88 33.29 -4.67 -25.43
CA LYS A 88 34.74 -4.48 -25.48
C LYS A 88 35.40 -5.57 -26.32
#